data_AF-K9V022-F1
#
_entry.id   AF-K9V022-F1
#
_cell.length_a   1.000
_cell.length_b   1.000
_cell.length_c   1.000
_cell.angle_alpha   90.00
_cell.angle_beta   90.00
_cell.angle_gamma   90.00
#
_symmetry.space_group_name_H-M   'P 1'
#
loop_
_entity.id
_entity.type
_entity.pdbx_description
1 polymer ?
#
loop_
_entity_poly.entity_id
_entity_poly.type
_entity_poly.pdbx_seq_one_letter_code
_entity_poly.pdbx_strand_id
1 'polypeptide(L)'
;MRRDALVVGINQYPFLKDTPTSPAKHLTTPAADAEAIAQLLENHGDFRVKRLPESIIEGKLQVDPKKKVTTEELETAIANLFLPNSNNIPTTALLFFAGHGLRRTLDTQKQGFLAVSDTNFSREKWGMSLEDLWDILQKSQVKQQVIWLDCCFSGELLNFRDTELGRQNSGCDRCLIAASRDYEVAYQQLDSKHGLFSSALIAGIDPYKNQENEWVTNEQLTIVVRQKLQKYYREKRISQIPQISNHGEAIKLILGKPNPLDKFLQALVRQVDNKLPFSTKIREELQEIQHHWNLKNEDIELLYIRLAKELYKQNRLQESIYIFKEALVVNPNNPIIHEQLAYILLENGQIEDAIHAYEYVINLKPNNINLHVWFGTVFYRTNQLGRAIEAYKLAIKFSDNKSVDLAKIYYLLGKTFYQCDIFNDDAVRSYEEAIKIKQDYPEAMAGLAMALYKAGNYLGACETLKKAIDFQPKNPDFRRDLGIIFAGQGKYKDAIVEFKEAINQNAINSMPDPVAYTHYAFALLANNQKKKAESEIKLAVELFRKQGMNDAAEQMEYLFEQIKKESSWGNLFKRFIANT
;
A
#
# COMPACT_ATOMS: atom_id res chain seq x y z
N MET A 1 13.93 -32.85 -6.90
CA MET A 1 13.32 -33.20 -5.61
C MET A 1 11.86 -33.52 -5.86
N ARG A 2 11.36 -34.66 -5.38
CA ARG A 2 10.02 -35.16 -5.68
C ARG A 2 9.00 -34.50 -4.74
N ARG A 3 7.98 -33.84 -5.28
CA ARG A 3 6.92 -33.16 -4.52
C ARG A 3 5.58 -33.78 -4.90
N ASP A 4 4.88 -34.31 -3.92
CA ASP A 4 3.62 -35.03 -4.13
C ASP A 4 2.49 -34.35 -3.35
N ALA A 5 1.30 -34.29 -3.93
CA ALA A 5 0.14 -33.76 -3.25
C ALA A 5 -1.07 -34.68 -3.41
N LEU A 6 -1.91 -34.74 -2.38
CA LEU A 6 -3.22 -35.34 -2.39
C LEU A 6 -4.25 -34.24 -2.15
N VAL A 7 -5.16 -34.07 -3.11
CA VAL A 7 -6.27 -33.10 -3.06
C VAL A 7 -7.57 -33.87 -3.03
N VAL A 8 -8.29 -33.71 -1.94
CA VAL A 8 -9.52 -34.44 -1.63
C VAL A 8 -10.68 -33.45 -1.61
N GLY A 9 -11.70 -33.69 -2.42
CA GLY A 9 -12.90 -32.85 -2.48
C GLY A 9 -14.15 -33.71 -2.57
N ILE A 10 -14.85 -33.89 -1.45
CA ILE A 10 -15.98 -34.83 -1.38
C ILE A 10 -17.30 -34.07 -1.34
N ASN A 11 -18.11 -34.27 -2.38
CA ASN A 11 -19.46 -33.70 -2.50
C ASN A 11 -20.56 -34.69 -2.10
N GLN A 12 -20.30 -35.99 -2.20
CA GLN A 12 -21.34 -37.03 -2.08
C GLN A 12 -21.37 -37.67 -0.69
N TYR A 13 -22.47 -37.51 0.05
CA TYR A 13 -22.66 -38.09 1.39
C TYR A 13 -24.04 -38.76 1.56
N PRO A 14 -24.34 -39.83 0.79
CA PRO A 14 -25.67 -40.45 0.75
C PRO A 14 -26.18 -40.96 2.11
N PHE A 15 -25.28 -41.27 3.03
CA PHE A 15 -25.61 -41.83 4.35
C PHE A 15 -25.45 -40.83 5.51
N LEU A 16 -24.92 -39.63 5.26
CA LEU A 16 -24.78 -38.60 6.27
C LEU A 16 -26.09 -37.81 6.37
N LYS A 17 -26.86 -38.08 7.42
CA LYS A 17 -28.19 -37.52 7.66
C LYS A 17 -28.36 -37.19 9.14
N ASP A 18 -29.15 -36.16 9.46
CA ASP A 18 -29.50 -35.83 10.85
C ASP A 18 -30.45 -36.88 11.47
N THR A 19 -31.39 -37.37 10.66
CA THR A 19 -32.33 -38.44 11.01
C THR A 19 -32.52 -39.38 9.82
N PRO A 20 -33.07 -40.60 10.00
CA PRO A 20 -33.30 -41.52 8.88
C PRO A 20 -34.14 -40.93 7.73
N THR A 21 -35.04 -39.99 8.03
CA THR A 21 -35.93 -39.32 7.08
C THR A 21 -35.36 -38.02 6.50
N SER A 22 -34.28 -37.48 7.08
CA SER A 22 -33.64 -36.25 6.59
C SER A 22 -32.97 -36.47 5.22
N PRO A 23 -32.88 -35.41 4.39
CA PRO A 23 -32.07 -35.48 3.18
C PRO A 23 -30.59 -35.70 3.52
N ALA A 24 -29.87 -36.31 2.59
CA ALA A 24 -28.43 -36.50 2.69
C ALA A 24 -27.69 -35.17 2.61
N LYS A 25 -26.66 -35.00 3.45
CA LYS A 25 -25.87 -33.75 3.58
C LYS A 25 -24.81 -33.62 2.47
N HIS A 26 -25.25 -33.65 1.22
CA HIS A 26 -24.39 -33.40 0.07
C HIS A 26 -23.81 -31.97 0.10
N LEU A 27 -22.59 -31.81 -0.42
CA LEU A 27 -21.92 -30.52 -0.59
C LEU A 27 -21.77 -30.22 -2.09
N THR A 28 -21.62 -28.94 -2.43
CA THR A 28 -21.56 -28.48 -3.83
C THR A 28 -20.18 -28.00 -4.26
N THR A 29 -19.40 -27.39 -3.37
CA THR A 29 -18.11 -26.75 -3.69
C THR A 29 -16.84 -27.59 -3.50
N PRO A 30 -16.74 -28.58 -2.58
CA PRO A 30 -15.46 -29.22 -2.25
C PRO A 30 -14.66 -29.79 -3.43
N ALA A 31 -15.32 -30.45 -4.38
CA ALA A 31 -14.65 -30.97 -5.58
C ALA A 31 -14.05 -29.83 -6.44
N ALA A 32 -14.76 -28.70 -6.59
CA ALA A 32 -14.27 -27.54 -7.33
C ALA A 32 -13.13 -26.82 -6.58
N ASP A 33 -13.21 -26.75 -5.25
CA ASP A 33 -12.16 -26.20 -4.39
C ASP A 33 -10.87 -27.03 -4.49
N ALA A 34 -10.99 -28.35 -4.38
CA ALA A 34 -9.87 -29.28 -4.50
C ALA A 34 -9.24 -29.25 -5.89
N GLU A 35 -10.05 -29.18 -6.96
CA GLU A 35 -9.54 -29.09 -8.33
C GLU A 35 -8.79 -27.76 -8.59
N ALA A 36 -9.28 -26.63 -8.06
CA ALA A 36 -8.58 -25.35 -8.19
C ALA A 36 -7.19 -25.38 -7.53
N ILE A 37 -7.08 -25.98 -6.34
CA ILE A 37 -5.79 -26.17 -5.66
C ILE A 37 -4.91 -27.15 -6.44
N ALA A 38 -5.49 -28.24 -6.96
CA ALA A 38 -4.77 -29.22 -7.78
C ALA A 38 -4.03 -28.55 -8.94
N GLN A 39 -4.75 -27.73 -9.70
CA GLN A 39 -4.23 -27.02 -10.86
C GLN A 39 -3.11 -26.04 -10.48
N LEU A 40 -3.25 -25.30 -9.38
CA LEU A 40 -2.20 -24.39 -8.92
C LEU A 40 -0.91 -25.14 -8.54
N LEU A 41 -1.04 -26.27 -7.85
CA LEU A 41 0.10 -27.08 -7.42
C LEU A 41 0.79 -27.77 -8.61
N GLU A 42 0.05 -28.28 -9.59
CA GLU A 42 0.61 -28.89 -10.81
C GLU A 42 1.29 -27.84 -11.70
N ASN A 43 0.62 -26.72 -11.96
CA ASN A 43 1.08 -25.74 -12.94
C ASN A 43 2.21 -24.85 -12.42
N HIS A 44 2.29 -24.65 -11.10
CA HIS A 44 3.19 -23.66 -10.51
C HIS A 44 4.02 -24.19 -9.35
N GLY A 45 3.68 -25.34 -8.76
CA GLY A 45 4.39 -25.90 -7.62
C GLY A 45 5.28 -27.10 -7.94
N ASP A 46 5.34 -27.55 -9.19
CA ASP A 46 6.00 -28.81 -9.60
C ASP A 46 5.54 -30.02 -8.75
N PHE A 47 4.30 -29.99 -8.26
CA PHE A 47 3.73 -31.12 -7.54
C PHE A 47 3.17 -32.14 -8.52
N ARG A 48 3.33 -33.42 -8.17
CA ARG A 48 2.57 -34.51 -8.78
C ARG A 48 1.32 -34.71 -7.94
N VAL A 49 0.17 -34.39 -8.52
CA VAL A 49 -1.07 -34.25 -7.76
C VAL A 49 -1.98 -35.44 -7.99
N LYS A 50 -2.34 -36.13 -6.90
CA LYS A 50 -3.36 -37.16 -6.88
C LYS A 50 -4.68 -36.55 -6.44
N ARG A 51 -5.74 -36.82 -7.20
CA ARG A 51 -7.10 -36.33 -6.96
C ARG A 51 -7.94 -37.41 -6.32
N LEU A 52 -8.83 -37.04 -5.40
CA LEU A 52 -9.75 -37.98 -4.77
C LEU A 52 -11.13 -37.32 -4.53
N PRO A 53 -12.22 -37.84 -5.12
CA PRO A 53 -12.26 -38.93 -6.10
C PRO A 53 -11.78 -38.47 -7.50
N GLU A 54 -11.02 -39.28 -8.22
CA GLU A 54 -10.59 -38.97 -9.59
C GLU A 54 -11.54 -39.53 -10.66
N SER A 55 -11.78 -38.75 -11.71
CA SER A 55 -12.41 -39.17 -12.96
C SER A 55 -11.89 -38.33 -14.15
N ILE A 56 -12.06 -38.84 -15.37
CA ILE A 56 -11.87 -38.05 -16.59
C ILE A 56 -13.20 -37.37 -16.91
N ILE A 57 -13.26 -36.04 -16.77
CA ILE A 57 -14.42 -35.21 -17.08
C ILE A 57 -14.02 -34.26 -18.20
N GLU A 58 -14.78 -34.27 -19.30
CA GLU A 58 -14.49 -33.45 -20.49
C GLU A 58 -13.05 -33.64 -21.02
N GLY A 59 -12.56 -34.89 -20.98
CA GLY A 59 -11.23 -35.27 -21.46
C GLY A 59 -10.07 -34.88 -20.53
N LYS A 60 -10.34 -34.34 -19.34
CA LYS A 60 -9.32 -33.96 -18.36
C LYS A 60 -9.49 -34.73 -17.05
N LEU A 61 -8.38 -35.14 -16.45
CA LEU A 61 -8.37 -35.73 -15.11
C LEU A 61 -8.72 -34.66 -14.07
N GLN A 62 -9.80 -34.86 -13.32
CA GLN A 62 -10.31 -33.88 -12.36
C GLN A 62 -10.87 -34.56 -11.10
N VAL A 63 -11.06 -33.77 -10.03
CA VAL A 63 -11.82 -34.20 -8.84
C VAL A 63 -13.30 -34.30 -9.20
N ASP A 64 -13.88 -35.50 -9.09
CA ASP A 64 -15.24 -35.79 -9.54
C ASP A 64 -16.30 -35.41 -8.48
N PRO A 65 -17.19 -34.44 -8.77
CA PRO A 65 -18.21 -34.02 -7.82
C PRO A 65 -19.33 -35.04 -7.60
N LYS A 66 -19.44 -36.09 -8.42
CA LYS A 66 -20.51 -37.10 -8.38
C LYS A 66 -20.03 -38.45 -7.88
N LYS A 67 -18.72 -38.69 -7.84
CA LYS A 67 -18.14 -39.94 -7.35
C LYS A 67 -18.07 -39.94 -5.83
N LYS A 68 -18.16 -41.14 -5.26
CA LYS A 68 -18.09 -41.38 -3.82
C LYS A 68 -16.65 -41.73 -3.42
N VAL A 69 -16.31 -41.47 -2.17
CA VAL A 69 -15.05 -41.86 -1.54
C VAL A 69 -15.36 -42.63 -0.27
N THR A 70 -14.69 -43.75 -0.07
CA THR A 70 -14.80 -44.57 1.13
C THR A 70 -13.69 -44.24 2.13
N THR A 71 -13.87 -44.67 3.38
CA THR A 71 -12.86 -44.48 4.44
C THR A 71 -11.54 -45.15 4.06
N GLU A 72 -11.59 -46.38 3.56
CA GLU A 72 -10.42 -47.14 3.11
C GLU A 72 -9.66 -46.46 1.97
N GLU A 73 -10.37 -45.88 0.99
CA GLU A 73 -9.74 -45.15 -0.11
C GLU A 73 -9.01 -43.90 0.37
N LEU A 74 -9.60 -43.16 1.31
CA LEU A 74 -8.99 -41.96 1.89
C LEU A 74 -7.74 -42.32 2.71
N GLU A 75 -7.84 -43.28 3.61
CA GLU A 75 -6.74 -43.76 4.45
C GLU A 75 -5.59 -44.29 3.60
N THR A 76 -5.91 -45.11 2.60
CA THR A 76 -4.92 -45.65 1.65
C THR A 76 -4.23 -44.53 0.87
N ALA A 77 -4.98 -43.51 0.43
CA ALA A 77 -4.39 -42.39 -0.30
C ALA A 77 -3.44 -41.57 0.58
N ILE A 78 -3.82 -41.30 1.84
CA ILE A 78 -2.99 -40.55 2.81
C ILE A 78 -1.76 -41.37 3.22
N ALA A 79 -1.92 -42.66 3.49
CA ALA A 79 -0.81 -43.56 3.79
C ALA A 79 0.20 -43.62 2.64
N ASN A 80 -0.27 -43.72 1.39
CA ASN A 80 0.62 -43.68 0.22
C ASN A 80 1.38 -42.36 0.07
N LEU A 81 0.82 -41.25 0.55
CA LEU A 81 1.45 -39.93 0.49
C LEU A 81 2.53 -39.76 1.58
N PHE A 82 2.23 -40.13 2.82
CA PHE A 82 3.10 -39.86 3.98
C PHE A 82 3.92 -41.06 4.47
N LEU A 83 3.50 -42.29 4.18
CA LEU A 83 4.22 -43.53 4.48
C LEU A 83 4.56 -44.31 3.19
N PRO A 84 5.21 -43.69 2.19
CA PRO A 84 5.57 -44.39 0.97
C PRO A 84 6.70 -45.39 1.21
N ASN A 85 6.76 -46.43 0.38
CA ASN A 85 7.85 -47.39 0.38
C ASN A 85 9.23 -46.70 0.23
N SER A 86 10.26 -47.27 0.86
CA SER A 86 11.59 -46.65 1.11
C SER A 86 12.29 -46.00 -0.09
N ASN A 87 12.00 -46.43 -1.32
CA ASN A 87 12.66 -45.92 -2.53
C ASN A 87 11.97 -44.69 -3.14
N ASN A 88 10.84 -44.22 -2.58
CA ASN A 88 9.94 -43.28 -3.25
C ASN A 88 9.42 -42.13 -2.35
N ILE A 89 10.16 -41.78 -1.30
CA ILE A 89 9.75 -40.75 -0.33
C ILE A 89 9.84 -39.36 -0.98
N PRO A 90 8.73 -38.60 -1.08
CA PRO A 90 8.78 -37.23 -1.57
C PRO A 90 9.52 -36.34 -0.55
N THR A 91 10.21 -35.31 -1.04
CA THR A 91 10.81 -34.29 -0.17
C THR A 91 9.73 -33.44 0.47
N THR A 92 8.63 -33.21 -0.25
CA THR A 92 7.48 -32.42 0.19
C THR A 92 6.19 -33.19 -0.11
N ALA A 93 5.37 -33.40 0.91
CA ALA A 93 4.04 -33.99 0.78
C ALA A 93 2.98 -32.98 1.24
N LEU A 94 1.95 -32.78 0.42
CA LEU A 94 0.85 -31.88 0.71
C LEU A 94 -0.50 -32.60 0.71
N LEU A 95 -1.25 -32.49 1.79
CA LEU A 95 -2.65 -32.92 1.86
C LEU A 95 -3.56 -31.69 1.89
N PHE A 96 -4.48 -31.59 0.93
CA PHE A 96 -5.63 -30.71 1.00
C PHE A 96 -6.90 -31.55 1.09
N PHE A 97 -7.74 -31.25 2.08
CA PHE A 97 -9.03 -31.90 2.26
C PHE A 97 -10.14 -30.85 2.35
N ALA A 98 -11.16 -30.98 1.51
CA ALA A 98 -12.40 -30.22 1.58
C ALA A 98 -13.60 -31.16 1.70
N GLY A 99 -14.45 -30.92 2.68
CA GLY A 99 -15.61 -31.77 2.95
C GLY A 99 -16.25 -31.51 4.31
N HIS A 100 -17.05 -32.46 4.79
CA HIS A 100 -17.56 -32.41 6.15
C HIS A 100 -16.48 -32.83 7.15
N GLY A 101 -16.43 -32.11 8.26
CA GLY A 101 -15.67 -32.53 9.45
C GLY A 101 -16.65 -32.83 10.56
N LEU A 102 -16.40 -33.91 11.28
CA LEU A 102 -17.32 -34.45 12.28
C LEU A 102 -16.63 -34.53 13.63
N ARG A 103 -17.43 -34.52 14.69
CA ARG A 103 -16.96 -34.67 16.06
C ARG A 103 -17.83 -35.66 16.80
N ARG A 104 -17.20 -36.61 17.48
CA ARG A 104 -17.82 -37.51 18.44
C ARG A 104 -17.33 -37.14 19.84
N THR A 105 -18.25 -37.08 20.79
CA THR A 105 -17.93 -36.88 22.21
C THR A 105 -18.27 -38.18 22.95
N LEU A 106 -17.27 -38.86 23.49
CA LEU A 106 -17.42 -40.04 24.35
C LEU A 106 -16.92 -39.64 25.75
N ASP A 107 -17.85 -39.56 26.71
CA ASP A 107 -17.60 -39.08 28.08
C ASP A 107 -16.87 -37.71 28.12
N THR A 108 -15.56 -37.73 28.34
CA THR A 108 -14.67 -36.55 28.41
C THR A 108 -13.73 -36.42 27.21
N GLN A 109 -13.65 -37.44 26.35
CA GLN A 109 -12.81 -37.46 25.17
C GLN A 109 -13.59 -36.99 23.94
N LYS A 110 -12.98 -36.05 23.22
CA LYS A 110 -13.49 -35.49 21.97
C LYS A 110 -12.62 -36.02 20.84
N GLN A 111 -13.27 -36.57 19.82
CA GLN A 111 -12.60 -37.15 18.67
C GLN A 111 -13.16 -36.56 17.37
N GLY A 112 -12.27 -35.98 16.57
CA GLY A 112 -12.56 -35.37 15.28
C GLY A 112 -12.32 -36.33 14.11
N PHE A 113 -13.14 -36.21 13.08
CA PHE A 113 -13.09 -37.08 11.89
C PHE A 113 -13.21 -36.28 10.59
N LEU A 114 -12.49 -36.74 9.57
CA LEU A 114 -12.72 -36.38 8.17
C LEU A 114 -13.82 -37.27 7.61
N ALA A 115 -14.99 -36.69 7.30
CA ALA A 115 -16.12 -37.44 6.79
C ALA A 115 -15.90 -37.86 5.33
N VAL A 116 -16.44 -39.01 4.97
CA VAL A 116 -16.38 -39.58 3.61
C VAL A 116 -17.76 -40.07 3.19
N SER A 117 -17.91 -40.52 1.95
CA SER A 117 -19.22 -40.88 1.40
C SER A 117 -19.89 -42.06 2.09
N ASP A 118 -19.12 -42.94 2.75
CA ASP A 118 -19.63 -44.09 3.50
C ASP A 118 -19.83 -43.83 5.02
N THR A 119 -19.64 -42.58 5.48
CA THR A 119 -19.97 -42.14 6.84
C THR A 119 -21.45 -42.36 7.15
N ASN A 120 -21.74 -43.10 8.23
CA ASN A 120 -23.07 -43.48 8.66
C ASN A 120 -23.12 -43.64 10.19
N PHE A 121 -23.79 -42.71 10.88
CA PHE A 121 -23.90 -42.71 12.34
C PHE A 121 -24.62 -43.94 12.90
N SER A 122 -25.61 -44.49 12.19
CA SER A 122 -26.35 -45.68 12.64
C SER A 122 -25.51 -46.96 12.57
N ARG A 123 -24.37 -46.93 11.86
CA ARG A 123 -23.42 -48.04 11.77
C ARG A 123 -22.07 -47.71 12.43
N GLU A 124 -22.03 -46.64 13.24
CA GLU A 124 -20.82 -46.14 13.90
C GLU A 124 -19.64 -45.86 12.94
N LYS A 125 -19.93 -45.55 11.68
CA LYS A 125 -18.92 -45.16 10.69
C LYS A 125 -18.79 -43.64 10.66
N TRP A 126 -17.72 -43.10 11.22
CA TRP A 126 -17.50 -41.65 11.32
C TRP A 126 -16.61 -41.10 10.20
N GLY A 127 -15.82 -41.95 9.55
CA GLY A 127 -14.79 -41.56 8.57
C GLY A 127 -13.39 -41.75 9.15
N MET A 128 -12.39 -41.06 8.60
CA MET A 128 -11.00 -41.17 9.08
C MET A 128 -10.78 -40.30 10.31
N SER A 129 -10.17 -40.83 11.37
CA SER A 129 -9.86 -40.08 12.58
C SER A 129 -8.73 -39.06 12.34
N LEU A 130 -8.84 -37.88 12.95
CA LEU A 130 -7.75 -36.90 12.98
C LEU A 130 -6.56 -37.39 13.83
N GLU A 131 -6.80 -38.29 14.78
CA GLU A 131 -5.76 -38.97 15.56
C GLU A 131 -4.95 -39.93 14.69
N ASP A 132 -5.61 -40.75 13.86
CA ASP A 132 -4.95 -41.65 12.91
C ASP A 132 -4.13 -40.85 11.87
N LEU A 133 -4.68 -39.72 11.40
CA LEU A 133 -3.94 -38.80 10.53
C LEU A 133 -2.68 -38.28 11.23
N TRP A 134 -2.79 -37.85 12.49
CA TRP A 134 -1.65 -37.37 13.26
C TRP A 134 -0.58 -38.44 13.44
N ASP A 135 -0.98 -39.67 13.77
CA ASP A 135 -0.13 -40.85 13.90
C ASP A 135 0.66 -41.13 12.61
N ILE A 136 0.00 -41.03 11.45
CA ILE A 136 0.63 -41.17 10.13
C ILE A 136 1.70 -40.09 9.93
N LEU A 137 1.41 -38.84 10.28
CA LEU A 137 2.35 -37.72 10.13
C LEU A 137 3.58 -37.86 11.04
N GLN A 138 3.41 -38.41 12.25
CA GLN A 138 4.50 -38.68 13.18
C GLN A 138 5.43 -39.80 12.68
N LYS A 139 4.86 -40.85 12.09
CA LYS A 139 5.63 -42.00 11.54
C LYS A 139 6.26 -41.69 10.17
N SER A 140 5.84 -40.61 9.52
CA SER A 140 6.29 -40.23 8.18
C SER A 140 7.75 -39.80 8.13
N GLN A 141 8.47 -40.31 7.12
CA GLN A 141 9.84 -39.89 6.78
C GLN A 141 9.90 -38.68 5.83
N VAL A 142 8.74 -38.11 5.46
CA VAL A 142 8.70 -36.94 4.59
C VAL A 142 9.21 -35.72 5.34
N LYS A 143 10.21 -35.04 4.76
CA LYS A 143 10.89 -33.89 5.39
C LYS A 143 10.04 -32.64 5.47
N GLN A 144 9.12 -32.42 4.53
CA GLN A 144 8.25 -31.26 4.51
C GLN A 144 6.79 -31.69 4.38
N GLN A 145 6.00 -31.46 5.42
CA GLN A 145 4.61 -31.92 5.50
C GLN A 145 3.68 -30.71 5.54
N VAL A 146 2.77 -30.63 4.58
CA VAL A 146 1.78 -29.54 4.46
C VAL A 146 0.39 -30.12 4.56
N ILE A 147 -0.42 -29.66 5.52
CA ILE A 147 -1.79 -30.14 5.75
C ILE A 147 -2.75 -28.96 5.77
N TRP A 148 -3.69 -28.94 4.85
CA TRP A 148 -4.74 -27.92 4.71
C TRP A 148 -6.11 -28.58 4.81
N LEU A 149 -6.87 -28.24 5.85
CA LEU A 149 -8.18 -28.84 6.12
C LEU A 149 -9.29 -27.78 6.05
N ASP A 150 -10.10 -27.85 4.99
CA ASP A 150 -11.33 -27.09 4.79
C ASP A 150 -12.55 -27.91 5.24
N CYS A 151 -12.67 -28.09 6.56
CA CYS A 151 -13.82 -28.76 7.17
C CYS A 151 -14.02 -28.32 8.63
N CYS A 152 -15.22 -28.55 9.16
CA CYS A 152 -15.54 -28.29 10.57
C CYS A 152 -14.64 -29.09 11.52
N PHE A 153 -14.44 -28.59 12.74
CA PHE A 153 -13.64 -29.23 13.79
C PHE A 153 -12.18 -29.59 13.43
N SER A 154 -11.68 -29.16 12.25
CA SER A 154 -10.33 -29.46 11.76
C SER A 154 -9.21 -28.95 12.67
N GLY A 155 -9.48 -27.92 13.48
CA GLY A 155 -8.54 -27.40 14.48
C GLY A 155 -8.12 -28.41 15.54
N GLU A 156 -8.85 -29.51 15.72
CA GLU A 156 -8.49 -30.58 16.67
C GLU A 156 -7.15 -31.24 16.32
N LEU A 157 -6.79 -31.32 15.03
CA LEU A 157 -5.47 -31.81 14.61
C LEU A 157 -4.32 -30.98 15.23
N LEU A 158 -4.56 -29.70 15.51
CA LEU A 158 -3.58 -28.81 16.14
C LEU A 158 -3.60 -28.90 17.68
N ASN A 159 -4.56 -29.60 18.29
CA ASN A 159 -4.66 -29.75 19.74
C ASN A 159 -3.84 -30.91 20.30
N PHE A 160 -3.40 -31.85 19.47
CA PHE A 160 -2.43 -32.91 19.85
C PHE A 160 -1.02 -32.36 20.21
N ARG A 161 -0.89 -31.04 20.39
CA ARG A 161 0.34 -30.31 20.66
C ARG A 161 0.93 -30.55 22.06
N ASP A 162 0.17 -31.08 23.01
CA ASP A 162 0.69 -31.34 24.35
C ASP A 162 1.25 -32.77 24.46
N THR A 163 2.52 -32.94 24.09
CA THR A 163 3.58 -33.52 24.99
C THR A 163 4.95 -33.75 24.35
N GLU A 164 5.15 -33.71 23.02
CA GLU A 164 6.48 -34.12 22.47
C GLU A 164 7.13 -33.19 21.42
N LEU A 165 6.45 -32.18 20.87
CA LEU A 165 7.00 -31.39 19.75
C LEU A 165 7.80 -30.15 20.16
N GLY A 166 8.39 -30.17 21.35
CA GLY A 166 9.17 -29.04 21.88
C GLY A 166 10.68 -29.26 21.99
N ARG A 167 11.21 -30.50 21.96
CA ARG A 167 12.61 -30.71 22.43
C ARG A 167 13.49 -31.74 21.74
N GLN A 168 13.10 -32.35 20.63
CA GLN A 168 14.07 -33.12 19.83
C GLN A 168 13.93 -32.88 18.33
N ASN A 169 15.07 -32.58 17.71
CA ASN A 169 15.31 -32.46 16.27
C ASN A 169 14.59 -33.54 15.44
N SER A 170 13.33 -33.34 15.06
CA SER A 170 12.66 -34.25 14.11
C SER A 170 13.13 -34.03 12.67
N GLY A 171 13.83 -32.92 12.38
CA GLY A 171 14.33 -32.58 11.05
C GLY A 171 13.22 -32.42 10.00
N CYS A 172 11.96 -32.21 10.45
CA CYS A 172 10.78 -32.11 9.61
C CYS A 172 10.16 -30.70 9.69
N ASP A 173 10.02 -30.05 8.55
CA ASP A 173 9.27 -28.81 8.39
C ASP A 173 7.78 -29.14 8.28
N ARG A 174 6.91 -28.39 8.97
CA ARG A 174 5.46 -28.62 8.94
C ARG A 174 4.68 -27.32 8.78
N CYS A 175 3.68 -27.35 7.91
CA CYS A 175 2.66 -26.32 7.77
C CYS A 175 1.27 -26.95 7.95
N LEU A 176 0.57 -26.60 9.02
CA LEU A 176 -0.79 -27.07 9.30
C LEU A 176 -1.72 -25.86 9.30
N ILE A 177 -2.77 -25.90 8.48
CA ILE A 177 -3.78 -24.85 8.39
C ILE A 177 -5.16 -25.50 8.44
N ALA A 178 -5.95 -25.15 9.45
CA ALA A 178 -7.31 -25.63 9.65
C ALA A 178 -8.31 -24.46 9.57
N ALA A 179 -9.42 -24.70 8.86
CA ALA A 179 -10.45 -23.70 8.59
C ALA A 179 -11.23 -23.25 9.83
N SER A 180 -11.36 -24.12 10.84
CA SER A 180 -12.10 -23.83 12.06
C SER A 180 -11.33 -24.22 13.32
N ARG A 181 -11.78 -23.71 14.48
CA ARG A 181 -11.37 -24.24 15.80
C ARG A 181 -11.98 -25.63 16.02
N ASP A 182 -11.50 -26.33 17.06
CA ASP A 182 -11.93 -27.69 17.43
C ASP A 182 -13.39 -27.76 17.93
N TYR A 183 -14.08 -26.63 18.13
CA TYR A 183 -15.47 -26.57 18.60
C TYR A 183 -16.43 -25.78 17.68
N GLU A 184 -15.99 -25.34 16.50
CA GLU A 184 -16.77 -24.45 15.60
C GLU A 184 -17.14 -25.13 14.27
N VAL A 185 -18.28 -24.72 13.72
CA VAL A 185 -18.72 -25.05 12.34
C VAL A 185 -18.02 -24.09 11.36
N ALA A 186 -17.51 -24.61 10.24
CA ALA A 186 -16.94 -23.80 9.17
C ALA A 186 -18.06 -23.15 8.33
N TYR A 187 -17.92 -21.86 8.01
CA TYR A 187 -18.92 -21.11 7.24
C TYR A 187 -18.62 -21.15 5.73
N GLN A 188 -19.67 -21.44 4.94
CA GLN A 188 -19.66 -21.23 3.50
C GLN A 188 -20.12 -19.80 3.19
N GLN A 189 -19.45 -19.12 2.26
CA GLN A 189 -19.93 -17.87 1.71
C GLN A 189 -21.03 -18.17 0.68
N LEU A 190 -22.23 -17.59 0.87
CA LEU A 190 -23.44 -17.92 0.11
C LEU A 190 -23.37 -17.53 -1.38
N ASP A 191 -22.48 -16.61 -1.76
CA ASP A 191 -22.39 -16.03 -3.11
C ASP A 191 -21.04 -16.29 -3.82
N SER A 192 -20.21 -17.22 -3.35
CA SER A 192 -18.86 -17.47 -3.92
C SER A 192 -18.72 -18.82 -4.62
N LYS A 193 -17.89 -18.83 -5.67
CA LYS A 193 -17.49 -20.04 -6.42
C LYS A 193 -16.76 -21.08 -5.55
N HIS A 194 -16.13 -20.64 -4.46
CA HIS A 194 -15.28 -21.43 -3.58
C HIS A 194 -15.70 -21.29 -2.11
N GLY A 195 -15.38 -22.29 -1.28
CA GLY A 195 -15.48 -22.19 0.18
C GLY A 195 -14.66 -21.02 0.74
N LEU A 196 -15.05 -20.44 1.89
CA LEU A 196 -14.39 -19.25 2.44
C LEU A 196 -12.89 -19.48 2.68
N PHE A 197 -12.54 -20.60 3.31
CA PHE A 197 -11.15 -20.97 3.58
C PHE A 197 -10.38 -21.31 2.31
N SER A 198 -10.93 -22.16 1.44
CA SER A 198 -10.37 -22.44 0.12
C SER A 198 -10.09 -21.17 -0.70
N SER A 199 -10.99 -20.18 -0.67
CA SER A 199 -10.80 -18.90 -1.36
C SER A 199 -9.63 -18.07 -0.78
N ALA A 200 -9.37 -18.21 0.52
CA ALA A 200 -8.25 -17.57 1.19
C ALA A 200 -6.93 -18.26 0.83
N LEU A 201 -6.91 -19.60 0.80
CA LEU A 201 -5.76 -20.39 0.34
C LEU A 201 -5.41 -20.06 -1.11
N ILE A 202 -6.36 -20.21 -2.03
CA ILE A 202 -6.19 -19.92 -3.47
C ILE A 202 -5.63 -18.52 -3.67
N ALA A 203 -6.13 -17.52 -2.94
CA ALA A 203 -5.65 -16.16 -3.06
C ALA A 203 -4.25 -15.91 -2.49
N GLY A 204 -3.79 -16.74 -1.55
CA GLY A 204 -2.46 -16.68 -0.96
C GLY A 204 -1.41 -17.48 -1.72
N ILE A 205 -1.82 -18.54 -2.42
CA ILE A 205 -1.00 -19.26 -3.41
C ILE A 205 -1.35 -18.85 -4.84
N ASP A 206 -1.60 -17.56 -5.07
CA ASP A 206 -1.80 -17.03 -6.41
C ASP A 206 -0.44 -16.69 -7.03
N PRO A 207 0.02 -17.40 -8.08
CA PRO A 207 1.35 -17.20 -8.66
C PRO A 207 1.54 -15.80 -9.24
N TYR A 208 0.47 -15.08 -9.57
CA TYR A 208 0.54 -13.77 -10.24
C TYR A 208 0.59 -12.59 -9.28
N LYS A 209 0.59 -12.85 -7.96
CA LYS A 209 0.72 -11.81 -6.92
C LYS A 209 2.13 -11.65 -6.38
N ASN A 210 3.00 -12.65 -6.57
CA ASN A 210 4.39 -12.61 -6.14
C ASN A 210 5.31 -12.24 -7.32
N GLN A 211 6.55 -11.84 -7.02
CA GLN A 211 7.53 -11.54 -8.05
C GLN A 211 7.80 -12.77 -8.92
N GLU A 212 8.06 -12.52 -10.20
CA GLU A 212 8.40 -13.58 -11.14
C GLU A 212 9.61 -14.39 -10.64
N ASN A 213 9.49 -15.72 -10.67
CA ASN A 213 10.48 -16.67 -10.21
C ASN A 213 10.80 -16.64 -8.70
N GLU A 214 10.02 -15.91 -7.90
CA GLU A 214 10.09 -15.97 -6.43
C GLU A 214 9.12 -17.03 -5.90
N TRP A 215 9.54 -17.83 -4.92
CA TRP A 215 8.66 -18.84 -4.32
C TRP A 215 7.68 -18.21 -3.34
N VAL A 216 6.40 -18.53 -3.48
CA VAL A 216 5.42 -18.41 -2.39
C VAL A 216 5.74 -19.45 -1.34
N THR A 217 5.99 -19.03 -0.10
CA THR A 217 6.23 -19.95 1.03
C THR A 217 5.00 -20.13 1.92
N ASN A 218 4.99 -21.17 2.76
CA ASN A 218 3.98 -21.35 3.79
C ASN A 218 3.87 -20.15 4.74
N GLU A 219 4.97 -19.49 5.08
CA GLU A 219 4.95 -18.31 5.93
C GLU A 219 4.18 -17.16 5.28
N GLN A 220 4.49 -16.83 4.03
CA GLN A 220 3.77 -15.81 3.25
C GLN A 220 2.29 -16.17 3.09
N LEU A 221 1.98 -17.43 2.76
CA LEU A 221 0.61 -17.92 2.65
C LEU A 221 -0.18 -17.67 3.93
N THR A 222 0.40 -18.01 5.09
CA THR A 222 -0.31 -17.89 6.38
C THR A 222 -0.64 -16.44 6.76
N ILE A 223 0.20 -15.48 6.36
CA ILE A 223 -0.09 -14.05 6.55
C ILE A 223 -1.33 -13.65 5.74
N VAL A 224 -1.36 -14.01 4.44
CA VAL A 224 -2.46 -13.66 3.53
C VAL A 224 -3.77 -14.32 3.98
N VAL A 225 -3.74 -15.61 4.30
CA VAL A 225 -4.91 -16.36 4.77
C VAL A 225 -5.47 -15.73 6.04
N ARG A 226 -4.61 -15.43 7.02
CA ARG A 226 -5.02 -14.80 8.28
C ARG A 226 -5.68 -13.43 8.04
N GLN A 227 -5.07 -12.58 7.23
CA GLN A 227 -5.60 -11.24 6.91
C GLN A 227 -6.97 -11.32 6.22
N LYS A 228 -7.11 -12.19 5.22
CA LYS A 228 -8.37 -12.36 4.48
C LYS A 228 -9.50 -12.83 5.38
N LEU A 229 -9.27 -13.88 6.16
CA LEU A 229 -10.29 -14.45 7.04
C LEU A 229 -10.67 -13.47 8.15
N GLN A 230 -9.69 -12.82 8.80
CA GLN A 230 -9.95 -11.80 9.82
C GLN A 230 -10.77 -10.62 9.28
N LYS A 231 -10.49 -10.16 8.05
CA LYS A 231 -11.27 -9.10 7.41
C LYS A 231 -12.73 -9.52 7.25
N TYR A 232 -12.96 -10.69 6.66
CA TYR A 232 -14.32 -11.22 6.46
C TYR A 232 -15.08 -11.39 7.78
N TYR A 233 -14.45 -12.00 8.79
CA TYR A 233 -15.05 -12.22 10.09
C TYR A 233 -15.38 -10.91 10.82
N ARG A 234 -14.53 -9.89 10.71
CA ARG A 234 -14.81 -8.55 11.26
C ARG A 234 -16.02 -7.91 10.57
N GLU A 235 -16.07 -7.95 9.24
CA GLU A 235 -17.16 -7.36 8.45
C GLU A 235 -18.50 -8.07 8.70
N LYS A 236 -18.49 -9.39 8.88
CA LYS A 236 -19.68 -10.21 9.13
C LYS A 236 -19.99 -10.43 10.62
N ARG A 237 -19.17 -9.85 11.53
CA ARG A 237 -19.27 -10.03 12.99
C ARG A 237 -19.27 -11.51 13.43
N ILE A 238 -18.48 -12.33 12.75
CA ILE A 238 -18.31 -13.76 13.07
C ILE A 238 -17.11 -13.87 14.02
N SER A 239 -17.26 -14.61 15.11
CA SER A 239 -16.17 -14.88 16.06
C SER A 239 -15.48 -16.20 15.69
N GLN A 240 -14.65 -16.21 14.65
CA GLN A 240 -13.86 -17.38 14.24
C GLN A 240 -12.40 -16.99 14.01
N ILE A 241 -11.46 -17.90 14.30
CA ILE A 241 -10.03 -17.72 13.99
C ILE A 241 -9.48 -19.01 13.39
N PRO A 242 -8.89 -18.98 12.18
CA PRO A 242 -8.24 -20.14 11.59
C PRO A 242 -7.08 -20.59 12.47
N GLN A 243 -6.90 -21.90 12.61
CA GLN A 243 -5.78 -22.46 13.36
C GLN A 243 -4.62 -22.71 12.41
N ILE A 244 -3.47 -22.10 12.70
CA ILE A 244 -2.30 -22.11 11.84
C ILE A 244 -1.07 -22.49 12.66
N SER A 245 -0.29 -23.45 12.15
CA SER A 245 0.98 -23.90 12.71
C SER A 245 2.04 -23.95 11.61
N ASN A 246 3.14 -23.23 11.79
CA ASN A 246 4.37 -23.46 11.03
C ASN A 246 5.47 -23.92 12.00
N HIS A 247 6.26 -24.90 11.59
CA HIS A 247 7.42 -25.41 12.32
C HIS A 247 8.55 -25.73 11.34
N GLY A 248 9.81 -25.46 11.73
CA GLY A 248 10.97 -25.67 10.88
C GLY A 248 11.18 -24.52 9.89
N GLU A 249 11.84 -24.83 8.79
CA GLU A 249 12.17 -23.87 7.71
C GLU A 249 10.97 -23.58 6.81
N ALA A 250 11.06 -22.49 6.05
CA ALA A 250 10.05 -22.10 5.09
C ALA A 250 9.89 -23.16 3.98
N ILE A 251 8.69 -23.73 3.88
CA ILE A 251 8.30 -24.67 2.83
C ILE A 251 7.88 -23.89 1.59
N LYS A 252 8.56 -24.12 0.49
CA LYS A 252 8.19 -23.60 -0.83
C LYS A 252 6.89 -24.28 -1.28
N LEU A 253 5.94 -23.50 -1.80
CA LEU A 253 4.65 -23.99 -2.26
C LEU A 253 4.56 -23.87 -3.78
N ILE A 254 4.49 -22.65 -4.30
CA ILE A 254 4.40 -22.40 -5.74
C ILE A 254 5.38 -21.32 -6.18
N LEU A 255 5.80 -21.35 -7.45
CA LEU A 255 6.68 -20.38 -8.05
C LEU A 255 5.87 -19.21 -8.64
N GLY A 256 6.25 -17.99 -8.29
CA GLY A 256 5.68 -16.77 -8.83
C GLY A 256 5.87 -16.67 -10.34
N LYS A 257 4.86 -16.11 -11.02
CA LYS A 257 4.83 -15.93 -12.47
C LYS A 257 4.62 -14.47 -12.82
N PRO A 258 5.14 -14.02 -13.98
CA PRO A 258 4.84 -12.69 -14.47
C PRO A 258 3.34 -12.60 -14.65
N ASN A 259 2.74 -11.56 -14.08
CA ASN A 259 1.31 -11.35 -14.21
C ASN A 259 1.00 -11.16 -15.72
N PRO A 260 0.14 -12.00 -16.33
CA PRO A 260 -0.21 -11.89 -17.74
C PRO A 260 -0.77 -10.49 -18.07
N LEU A 261 -1.46 -9.89 -17.09
CA LEU A 261 -1.98 -8.54 -17.18
C LEU A 261 -0.86 -7.50 -17.26
N ASP A 262 0.27 -7.70 -16.58
CA ASP A 262 1.40 -6.76 -16.62
C ASP A 262 2.14 -6.86 -17.96
N LYS A 263 2.33 -8.08 -18.50
CA LYS A 263 2.88 -8.25 -19.85
C LYS A 263 1.96 -7.64 -20.91
N PHE A 264 0.65 -7.81 -20.74
CA PHE A 264 -0.35 -7.20 -21.60
C PHE A 264 -0.33 -5.67 -21.49
N LEU A 265 -0.35 -5.12 -20.27
CA LEU A 265 -0.27 -3.67 -20.02
C LEU A 265 0.99 -3.08 -20.63
N GLN A 266 2.14 -3.76 -20.51
CA GLN A 266 3.38 -3.32 -21.16
C GLN A 266 3.27 -3.34 -22.69
N ALA A 267 2.63 -4.36 -23.27
CA ALA A 267 2.40 -4.42 -24.71
C ALA A 267 1.47 -3.30 -25.18
N LEU A 268 0.40 -3.04 -24.44
CA LEU A 268 -0.55 -1.97 -24.69
C LEU A 268 0.18 -0.62 -24.63
N VAL A 269 0.89 -0.32 -23.54
CA VAL A 269 1.66 0.92 -23.40
C VAL A 269 2.68 1.12 -24.54
N ARG A 270 3.34 0.06 -25.01
CA ARG A 270 4.25 0.13 -26.18
C ARG A 270 3.53 0.36 -27.52
N GLN A 271 2.33 -0.19 -27.70
CA GLN A 271 1.53 0.05 -28.90
C GLN A 271 1.10 1.51 -28.96
N VAL A 272 0.80 2.09 -27.80
CA VAL A 272 0.46 3.50 -27.67
C VAL A 272 1.62 4.42 -28.11
N ASP A 273 2.88 4.03 -27.90
CA ASP A 273 4.06 4.81 -28.37
C ASP A 273 4.15 4.97 -29.89
N ASN A 274 3.44 4.14 -30.67
CA ASN A 274 3.64 4.04 -32.12
C ASN A 274 2.34 4.32 -32.91
N LYS A 275 2.14 5.59 -33.29
CA LYS A 275 1.42 6.05 -34.51
C LYS A 275 -0.12 6.20 -34.56
N LEU A 276 -0.89 6.32 -33.48
CA LEU A 276 -2.37 6.52 -33.62
C LEU A 276 -2.98 7.60 -32.70
N PRO A 277 -4.19 8.12 -33.02
CA PRO A 277 -4.98 8.92 -32.08
C PRO A 277 -5.28 8.06 -30.85
N PHE A 278 -4.69 8.46 -29.72
CA PHE A 278 -4.66 7.73 -28.44
C PHE A 278 -6.02 7.18 -27.97
N SER A 279 -7.12 7.83 -28.31
CA SER A 279 -8.43 7.58 -27.71
C SER A 279 -9.21 6.38 -28.24
N THR A 280 -9.35 6.23 -29.56
CA THR A 280 -10.33 5.28 -30.13
C THR A 280 -9.87 3.82 -30.03
N LYS A 281 -8.60 3.54 -30.30
CA LYS A 281 -8.10 2.16 -30.40
C LYS A 281 -7.88 1.48 -29.04
N ILE A 282 -7.43 2.23 -28.02
CA ILE A 282 -7.28 1.67 -26.67
C ILE A 282 -8.64 1.28 -26.09
N ARG A 283 -9.68 2.08 -26.37
CA ARG A 283 -11.05 1.74 -26.01
C ARG A 283 -11.49 0.44 -26.68
N GLU A 284 -11.26 0.31 -27.99
CA GLU A 284 -11.58 -0.92 -28.73
C GLU A 284 -10.82 -2.14 -28.18
N GLU A 285 -9.52 -2.03 -27.95
CA GLU A 285 -8.71 -3.14 -27.41
C GLU A 285 -9.14 -3.54 -25.99
N LEU A 286 -9.41 -2.59 -25.11
CA LEU A 286 -9.92 -2.89 -23.76
C LEU A 286 -11.34 -3.48 -23.80
N GLN A 287 -12.19 -3.07 -24.75
CA GLN A 287 -13.52 -3.64 -24.97
C GLN A 287 -13.45 -5.07 -25.54
N GLU A 288 -12.58 -5.32 -26.51
CA GLU A 288 -12.33 -6.66 -27.05
C GLU A 288 -11.84 -7.61 -25.97
N ILE A 289 -10.98 -7.13 -25.06
CA ILE A 289 -10.48 -7.92 -23.94
C ILE A 289 -11.57 -8.18 -22.92
N GLN A 290 -12.35 -7.16 -22.57
CA GLN A 290 -13.49 -7.33 -21.69
C GLN A 290 -14.43 -8.42 -22.24
N HIS A 291 -14.66 -8.42 -23.56
CA HIS A 291 -15.48 -9.41 -24.24
C HIS A 291 -14.83 -10.80 -24.30
N HIS A 292 -13.59 -10.90 -24.76
CA HIS A 292 -12.86 -12.16 -24.93
C HIS A 292 -12.68 -12.92 -23.62
N TRP A 293 -12.40 -12.18 -22.53
CA TRP A 293 -12.16 -12.73 -21.20
C TRP A 293 -13.40 -12.72 -20.30
N ASN A 294 -14.55 -12.22 -20.81
CA ASN A 294 -15.80 -12.05 -20.07
C ASN A 294 -15.58 -11.36 -18.70
N LEU A 295 -14.80 -10.28 -18.70
CA LEU A 295 -14.43 -9.55 -17.49
C LEU A 295 -15.64 -8.77 -16.95
N LYS A 296 -15.84 -8.83 -15.63
CA LYS A 296 -16.82 -7.97 -14.96
C LYS A 296 -16.36 -6.51 -15.02
N ASN A 297 -17.30 -5.58 -14.84
CA ASN A 297 -17.01 -4.14 -14.80
C ASN A 297 -15.92 -3.79 -13.76
N GLU A 298 -15.91 -4.47 -12.61
CA GLU A 298 -14.89 -4.28 -11.56
C GLU A 298 -13.47 -4.72 -12.02
N ASP A 299 -13.39 -5.79 -12.82
CA ASP A 299 -12.13 -6.35 -13.30
C ASP A 299 -11.52 -5.49 -14.41
N ILE A 300 -12.36 -5.00 -15.35
CA ILE A 300 -11.91 -4.08 -16.40
C ILE A 300 -11.56 -2.70 -15.83
N GLU A 301 -12.28 -2.23 -14.81
CA GLU A 301 -11.97 -0.99 -14.11
C GLU A 301 -10.56 -1.01 -13.50
N LEU A 302 -10.20 -2.12 -12.86
CA LEU A 302 -8.85 -2.31 -12.32
C LEU A 302 -7.79 -2.25 -13.43
N LEU A 303 -8.11 -2.74 -14.64
CA LEU A 303 -7.21 -2.67 -15.78
C LEU A 303 -7.00 -1.22 -16.26
N TYR A 304 -8.08 -0.44 -16.38
CA TYR A 304 -7.99 1.00 -16.67
C TYR A 304 -7.12 1.74 -15.66
N ILE A 305 -7.34 1.51 -14.35
CA ILE A 305 -6.57 2.15 -13.28
C ILE A 305 -5.07 1.81 -13.39
N ARG A 306 -4.73 0.54 -13.66
CA ARG A 306 -3.34 0.12 -13.80
C ARG A 306 -2.67 0.73 -15.03
N LEU A 307 -3.36 0.74 -16.16
CA LEU A 307 -2.86 1.33 -17.41
C LEU A 307 -2.57 2.82 -17.22
N ALA A 308 -3.52 3.57 -16.66
CA ALA A 308 -3.36 4.99 -16.43
C ALA A 308 -2.17 5.29 -15.50
N LYS A 309 -2.02 4.54 -14.40
CA LYS A 309 -0.87 4.68 -13.50
C LYS A 309 0.47 4.41 -14.19
N GLU A 310 0.52 3.44 -15.10
CA GLU A 310 1.75 3.14 -15.82
C GLU A 310 2.12 4.25 -16.82
N LEU A 311 1.13 4.81 -17.52
CA LEU A 311 1.32 5.99 -18.38
C LEU A 311 1.78 7.20 -17.56
N TYR A 312 1.20 7.42 -16.37
CA TYR A 312 1.64 8.48 -15.46
C TYR A 312 3.12 8.33 -15.05
N LYS A 313 3.58 7.12 -14.69
CA LYS A 313 5.00 6.88 -14.35
C LYS A 313 5.96 7.20 -15.49
N GLN A 314 5.50 7.07 -16.73
CA GLN A 314 6.26 7.42 -17.93
C GLN A 314 6.14 8.92 -18.29
N ASN A 315 5.57 9.74 -17.40
CA ASN A 315 5.31 11.16 -17.57
C ASN A 315 4.34 11.49 -18.74
N ARG A 316 3.48 10.54 -19.11
CA ARG A 316 2.48 10.68 -20.18
C ARG A 316 1.15 11.14 -19.59
N LEU A 317 1.13 12.37 -19.08
CA LEU A 317 0.03 12.90 -18.27
C LEU A 317 -1.31 12.95 -19.01
N GLN A 318 -1.32 13.48 -20.24
CA GLN A 318 -2.53 13.62 -21.06
C GLN A 318 -3.19 12.27 -21.36
N GLU A 319 -2.36 11.27 -21.63
CA GLU A 319 -2.77 9.91 -21.93
C GLU A 319 -3.36 9.24 -20.69
N SER A 320 -2.68 9.38 -19.54
CA SER A 320 -3.20 8.91 -18.26
C SER A 320 -4.56 9.55 -17.92
N ILE A 321 -4.71 10.86 -18.17
CA ILE A 321 -5.97 11.59 -17.94
C ILE A 321 -7.10 10.99 -18.78
N TYR A 322 -6.83 10.73 -20.06
CA TYR A 322 -7.82 10.13 -20.94
C TYR A 322 -8.24 8.73 -20.46
N ILE A 323 -7.30 7.86 -20.10
CA ILE A 323 -7.62 6.52 -19.58
C ILE A 323 -8.44 6.57 -18.29
N PHE A 324 -8.12 7.51 -17.38
CA PHE A 324 -8.95 7.72 -16.19
C PHE A 324 -10.36 8.25 -16.52
N LYS A 325 -10.51 9.12 -17.53
CA LYS A 325 -11.83 9.56 -18.01
C LYS A 325 -12.63 8.40 -18.62
N GLU A 326 -11.99 7.49 -19.35
CA GLU A 326 -12.63 6.26 -19.85
C GLU A 326 -13.04 5.33 -18.71
N ALA A 327 -12.21 5.20 -17.67
CA ALA A 327 -12.54 4.44 -16.47
C ALA A 327 -13.82 4.97 -15.80
N LEU A 328 -14.03 6.29 -15.80
CA LEU A 328 -15.26 6.93 -15.30
C LEU A 328 -16.48 6.66 -16.19
N VAL A 329 -16.33 6.35 -17.47
CA VAL A 329 -17.45 5.92 -18.32
C VAL A 329 -17.96 4.55 -17.87
N VAL A 330 -17.06 3.64 -17.48
CA VAL A 330 -17.40 2.31 -16.96
C VAL A 330 -18.00 2.41 -15.56
N ASN A 331 -17.40 3.20 -14.69
CA ASN A 331 -17.88 3.42 -13.33
C ASN A 331 -17.80 4.91 -12.92
N PRO A 332 -18.87 5.68 -13.16
CA PRO A 332 -18.89 7.11 -12.91
C PRO A 332 -18.71 7.51 -11.45
N ASN A 333 -19.02 6.58 -10.53
CA ASN A 333 -19.11 6.88 -9.11
C ASN A 333 -17.92 6.34 -8.29
N ASN A 334 -16.83 5.91 -8.93
CA ASN A 334 -15.69 5.41 -8.19
C ASN A 334 -14.83 6.56 -7.59
N PRO A 335 -14.78 6.72 -6.26
CA PRO A 335 -14.01 7.79 -5.62
C PRO A 335 -12.50 7.67 -5.84
N ILE A 336 -11.97 6.45 -6.06
CA ILE A 336 -10.55 6.21 -6.31
C ILE A 336 -10.18 6.77 -7.68
N ILE A 337 -11.01 6.56 -8.70
CA ILE A 337 -10.74 7.08 -10.05
C ILE A 337 -10.76 8.61 -10.03
N HIS A 338 -11.77 9.22 -9.42
CA HIS A 338 -11.86 10.68 -9.28
C HIS A 338 -10.66 11.27 -8.54
N GLU A 339 -10.22 10.65 -7.44
CA GLU A 339 -9.03 11.08 -6.69
C GLU A 339 -7.75 11.02 -7.53
N GLN A 340 -7.52 9.92 -8.24
CA GLN A 340 -6.33 9.75 -9.07
C GLN A 340 -6.36 10.68 -10.29
N LEU A 341 -7.52 10.83 -10.94
CA LEU A 341 -7.71 11.75 -12.05
C LEU A 341 -7.41 13.18 -11.61
N ALA A 342 -7.95 13.62 -10.47
CA ALA A 342 -7.75 14.96 -9.95
C ALA A 342 -6.27 15.25 -9.63
N TYR A 343 -5.54 14.28 -9.07
CA TYR A 343 -4.10 14.40 -8.85
C TYR A 343 -3.32 14.61 -10.16
N ILE A 344 -3.65 13.87 -11.21
CA ILE A 344 -2.92 13.94 -12.48
C ILE A 344 -3.30 15.19 -13.27
N LEU A 345 -4.56 15.61 -13.20
CA LEU A 345 -5.02 16.89 -13.76
C LEU A 345 -4.23 18.06 -13.15
N LEU A 346 -3.98 18.03 -11.84
CA LEU A 346 -3.18 19.04 -11.15
C LEU A 346 -1.73 19.07 -11.65
N GLU A 347 -1.08 17.90 -11.73
CA GLU A 347 0.30 17.79 -12.26
C GLU A 347 0.40 18.24 -13.72
N ASN A 348 -0.68 18.04 -14.50
CA ASN A 348 -0.79 18.48 -15.88
C ASN A 348 -1.19 19.98 -16.02
N GLY A 349 -1.36 20.71 -14.91
CA GLY A 349 -1.75 22.12 -14.89
C GLY A 349 -3.23 22.40 -15.18
N GLN A 350 -4.07 21.37 -15.33
CA GLN A 350 -5.52 21.48 -15.52
C GLN A 350 -6.22 21.64 -14.17
N ILE A 351 -6.00 22.80 -13.56
CA ILE A 351 -6.37 23.11 -12.18
C ILE A 351 -7.89 23.05 -11.96
N GLU A 352 -8.67 23.64 -12.85
CA GLU A 352 -10.13 23.71 -12.71
C GLU A 352 -10.77 22.33 -12.81
N ASP A 353 -10.33 21.51 -13.77
CA ASP A 353 -10.77 20.12 -13.90
C ASP A 353 -10.39 19.29 -12.66
N ALA A 354 -9.18 19.52 -12.10
CA ALA A 354 -8.74 18.86 -10.88
C ALA A 354 -9.64 19.23 -9.69
N ILE A 355 -10.00 20.51 -9.55
CA ILE A 355 -10.91 20.99 -8.51
C ILE A 355 -12.27 20.30 -8.64
N HIS A 356 -12.84 20.22 -9.84
CA HIS A 356 -14.12 19.55 -10.07
C HIS A 356 -14.08 18.05 -9.73
N ALA A 357 -13.03 17.35 -10.15
CA ALA A 357 -12.87 15.93 -9.83
C ALA A 357 -12.73 15.70 -8.30
N TYR A 358 -11.99 16.56 -7.60
CA TYR A 358 -11.93 16.48 -6.14
C TYR A 358 -13.24 16.89 -5.44
N GLU A 359 -14.01 17.83 -5.98
CA GLU A 359 -15.32 18.25 -5.43
C GLU A 359 -16.31 17.08 -5.46
N TYR A 360 -16.21 16.20 -6.46
CA TYR A 360 -16.94 14.96 -6.45
C TYR A 360 -16.54 14.05 -5.28
N VAL A 361 -15.22 13.84 -5.07
CA VAL A 361 -14.72 12.98 -3.97
C VAL A 361 -15.12 13.54 -2.59
N ILE A 362 -15.14 14.86 -2.42
CA ILE A 362 -15.48 15.49 -1.14
C ILE A 362 -16.98 15.35 -0.84
N ASN A 363 -17.83 15.43 -1.85
CA ASN A 363 -19.27 15.16 -1.68
C ASN A 363 -19.54 13.73 -1.22
N LEU A 364 -18.75 12.76 -1.69
CA LEU A 364 -18.84 11.36 -1.24
C LEU A 364 -18.25 11.15 0.16
N LYS A 365 -17.20 11.90 0.51
CA LYS A 365 -16.46 11.75 1.78
C LYS A 365 -16.21 13.12 2.44
N PRO A 366 -17.25 13.80 2.95
CA PRO A 366 -17.15 15.19 3.41
C PRO A 366 -16.24 15.38 4.62
N ASN A 367 -16.01 14.32 5.40
CA ASN A 367 -15.19 14.36 6.61
C ASN A 367 -13.78 13.78 6.39
N ASN A 368 -13.34 13.62 5.14
CA ASN A 368 -12.01 13.09 4.83
C ASN A 368 -10.94 14.17 4.99
N ILE A 369 -10.18 14.08 6.08
CA ILE A 369 -9.16 15.08 6.46
C ILE A 369 -8.10 15.25 5.37
N ASN A 370 -7.59 14.14 4.80
CA ASN A 370 -6.56 14.19 3.78
C ASN A 370 -7.03 14.98 2.55
N LEU A 371 -8.27 14.77 2.14
CA LEU A 371 -8.83 15.45 0.99
C LEU A 371 -8.89 16.96 1.21
N HIS A 372 -9.32 17.42 2.39
CA HIS A 372 -9.29 18.85 2.75
C HIS A 372 -7.87 19.43 2.75
N VAL A 373 -6.85 18.69 3.21
CA VAL A 373 -5.44 19.12 3.13
C VAL A 373 -4.96 19.24 1.69
N TRP A 374 -5.32 18.29 0.84
CA TRP A 374 -5.01 18.33 -0.60
C TRP A 374 -5.65 19.54 -1.27
N PHE A 375 -6.94 19.80 -1.03
CA PHE A 375 -7.61 21.00 -1.52
C PHE A 375 -6.94 22.28 -1.06
N GLY A 376 -6.61 22.38 0.23
CA GLY A 376 -5.86 23.52 0.76
C GLY A 376 -4.56 23.74 0.01
N THR A 377 -3.85 22.66 -0.31
CA THR A 377 -2.59 22.71 -1.06
C THR A 377 -2.79 23.13 -2.52
N VAL A 378 -3.82 22.62 -3.18
CA VAL A 378 -4.20 23.01 -4.54
C VAL A 378 -4.52 24.49 -4.58
N PHE A 379 -5.45 24.95 -3.74
CA PHE A 379 -5.83 26.36 -3.68
C PHE A 379 -4.66 27.28 -3.32
N TYR A 380 -3.75 26.84 -2.45
CA TYR A 380 -2.53 27.58 -2.13
C TYR A 380 -1.63 27.75 -3.35
N ARG A 381 -1.36 26.66 -4.10
CA ARG A 381 -0.53 26.70 -5.32
C ARG A 381 -1.15 27.55 -6.43
N THR A 382 -2.48 27.61 -6.49
CA THR A 382 -3.22 28.36 -7.51
C THR A 382 -3.55 29.78 -7.06
N ASN A 383 -2.92 30.25 -5.98
CA ASN A 383 -3.11 31.57 -5.37
C ASN A 383 -4.57 31.90 -4.96
N GLN A 384 -5.41 30.88 -4.75
CA GLN A 384 -6.77 31.00 -4.22
C GLN A 384 -6.74 30.92 -2.68
N LEU A 385 -5.96 31.81 -2.05
CA LEU A 385 -5.54 31.69 -0.65
C LEU A 385 -6.71 31.64 0.35
N GLY A 386 -7.82 32.34 0.08
CA GLY A 386 -9.03 32.28 0.92
C GLY A 386 -9.65 30.88 0.97
N ARG A 387 -9.75 30.19 -0.19
CA ARG A 387 -10.24 28.81 -0.24
C ARG A 387 -9.27 27.84 0.41
N ALA A 388 -7.96 28.11 0.30
CA ALA A 388 -6.93 27.32 0.97
C ALA A 388 -7.09 27.36 2.49
N ILE A 389 -7.28 28.55 3.06
CA ILE A 389 -7.53 28.76 4.50
C ILE A 389 -8.74 27.95 4.97
N GLU A 390 -9.88 28.06 4.27
CA GLU A 390 -11.10 27.34 4.64
C GLU A 390 -10.93 25.82 4.57
N ALA A 391 -10.24 25.31 3.54
CA ALA A 391 -9.96 23.88 3.42
C ALA A 391 -9.06 23.37 4.56
N TYR A 392 -7.99 24.09 4.91
CA TYR A 392 -7.15 23.72 6.06
C TYR A 392 -7.89 23.80 7.40
N LYS A 393 -8.76 24.80 7.60
CA LYS A 393 -9.61 24.89 8.79
C LYS A 393 -10.58 23.71 8.90
N LEU A 394 -11.18 23.29 7.78
CA LEU A 394 -12.03 22.09 7.75
C LEU A 394 -11.21 20.83 8.07
N ALA A 395 -10.00 20.70 7.52
CA ALA A 395 -9.11 19.59 7.84
C ALA A 395 -8.82 19.51 9.36
N ILE A 396 -8.51 20.65 9.99
CA ILE A 396 -8.31 20.76 11.44
C ILE A 396 -9.60 20.38 12.19
N LYS A 397 -10.75 20.92 11.78
CA LYS A 397 -12.05 20.62 12.42
C LYS A 397 -12.40 19.14 12.41
N PHE A 398 -12.05 18.41 11.36
CA PHE A 398 -12.33 16.98 11.26
C PHE A 398 -11.26 16.09 11.90
N SER A 399 -10.18 16.69 12.44
CA SER A 399 -9.00 15.96 12.92
C SER A 399 -9.09 15.38 14.32
N ASP A 400 -10.18 15.63 15.07
CA ASP A 400 -10.43 15.25 16.47
C ASP A 400 -10.00 13.80 16.83
N ASN A 401 -8.69 13.59 17.06
CA ASN A 401 -8.05 12.39 17.56
C ASN A 401 -7.81 11.21 16.57
N LYS A 402 -7.57 11.48 15.28
CA LYS A 402 -7.11 10.46 14.30
C LYS A 402 -5.63 10.62 13.96
N SER A 403 -5.01 9.55 13.43
CA SER A 403 -3.62 9.46 12.96
C SER A 403 -3.33 10.39 11.76
N VAL A 404 -3.42 11.70 11.96
CA VAL A 404 -3.17 12.74 10.97
C VAL A 404 -2.08 13.67 11.49
N ASP A 405 -1.20 14.09 10.60
CA ASP A 405 -0.13 15.05 10.89
C ASP A 405 -0.70 16.46 11.05
N LEU A 406 -1.33 16.71 12.20
CA LEU A 406 -1.97 17.98 12.52
C LEU A 406 -0.95 19.14 12.56
N ALA A 407 0.29 18.87 12.97
CA ALA A 407 1.39 19.84 12.93
C ALA A 407 1.62 20.36 11.51
N LYS A 408 1.64 19.46 10.51
CA LYS A 408 1.76 19.85 9.11
C LYS A 408 0.60 20.71 8.61
N ILE A 409 -0.63 20.43 9.05
CA ILE A 409 -1.81 21.22 8.62
C ILE A 409 -1.73 22.64 9.17
N TYR A 410 -1.39 22.79 10.46
CA TYR A 410 -1.17 24.10 11.08
C TYR A 410 -0.02 24.87 10.43
N TYR A 411 1.08 24.19 10.08
CA TYR A 411 2.18 24.79 9.32
C TYR A 411 1.71 25.32 7.95
N LEU A 412 0.95 24.54 7.18
CA LEU A 412 0.42 24.95 5.89
C LEU A 412 -0.57 26.12 6.01
N LEU A 413 -1.39 26.11 7.06
CA LEU A 413 -2.30 27.22 7.37
C LEU A 413 -1.51 28.50 7.70
N GLY A 414 -0.48 28.42 8.56
CA GLY A 414 0.40 29.55 8.87
C GLY A 414 1.12 30.10 7.64
N LYS A 415 1.60 29.22 6.77
CA LYS A 415 2.19 29.59 5.47
C LYS A 415 1.21 30.31 4.55
N THR A 416 -0.04 29.87 4.55
CA THR A 416 -1.10 30.50 3.74
C THR A 416 -1.45 31.88 4.28
N PHE A 417 -1.58 32.04 5.60
CA PHE A 417 -1.79 33.36 6.21
C PHE A 417 -0.62 34.31 5.96
N TYR A 418 0.62 33.82 6.08
CA TYR A 418 1.81 34.61 5.76
C TYR A 418 1.78 35.12 4.31
N GLN A 419 1.37 34.30 3.34
CA GLN A 419 1.25 34.71 1.94
C GLN A 419 0.10 35.70 1.68
N CYS A 420 -0.92 35.73 2.55
CA CYS A 420 -1.98 36.74 2.52
C CYS A 420 -1.56 38.07 3.17
N ASP A 421 -0.30 38.21 3.59
CA ASP A 421 0.19 39.32 4.42
C ASP A 421 -0.54 39.44 5.78
N ILE A 422 -1.15 38.36 6.26
CA ILE A 422 -1.85 38.29 7.56
C ILE A 422 -0.86 37.76 8.60
N PHE A 423 0.12 38.59 8.95
CA PHE A 423 1.23 38.20 9.83
C PHE A 423 0.91 38.20 11.33
N ASN A 424 -0.24 38.76 11.72
CA ASN A 424 -0.63 38.93 13.12
C ASN A 424 -1.08 37.58 13.74
N ASP A 425 -1.99 37.63 14.73
CA ASP A 425 -2.45 36.49 15.53
C ASP A 425 -2.74 35.22 14.72
N ASP A 426 -3.16 35.28 13.46
CA ASP A 426 -3.45 34.09 12.65
C ASP A 426 -2.21 33.30 12.19
N ALA A 427 -1.24 33.93 11.50
CA ALA A 427 -0.03 33.24 11.02
C ALA A 427 0.85 32.77 12.18
N VAL A 428 1.11 33.68 13.14
CA VAL A 428 1.92 33.39 14.34
C VAL A 428 1.30 32.23 15.11
N ARG A 429 0.02 32.29 15.48
CA ARG A 429 -0.65 31.22 16.23
C ARG A 429 -0.68 29.90 15.48
N SER A 430 -0.87 29.94 14.15
CA SER A 430 -0.85 28.72 13.34
C SER A 430 0.51 28.03 13.40
N TYR A 431 1.61 28.78 13.27
CA TYR A 431 2.94 28.19 13.43
C TYR A 431 3.23 27.77 14.87
N GLU A 432 2.80 28.52 15.88
CA GLU A 432 2.93 28.15 17.29
C GLU A 432 2.22 26.82 17.61
N GLU A 433 0.99 26.62 17.12
CA GLU A 433 0.28 25.34 17.29
C GLU A 433 1.01 24.19 16.56
N ALA A 434 1.59 24.43 15.38
CA ALA A 434 2.40 23.43 14.70
C ALA A 434 3.63 23.00 15.53
N ILE A 435 4.35 23.96 16.13
CA ILE A 435 5.53 23.72 16.96
C ILE A 435 5.15 23.07 18.31
N LYS A 436 3.99 23.43 18.86
CA LYS A 436 3.46 22.83 20.09
C LYS A 436 3.14 21.35 19.91
N ILE A 437 2.59 20.97 18.75
CA ILE A 437 2.31 19.56 18.40
C ILE A 437 3.61 18.83 18.06
N LYS A 438 4.49 19.44 17.28
CA LYS A 438 5.77 18.87 16.86
C LYS A 438 6.93 19.82 17.21
N GLN A 439 7.59 19.53 18.32
CA GLN A 439 8.67 20.37 18.84
C GLN A 439 9.93 20.38 17.96
N ASP A 440 10.16 19.33 17.18
CA ASP A 440 11.26 19.18 16.21
C ASP A 440 10.82 19.58 14.79
N TYR A 441 10.19 20.75 14.63
CA TYR A 441 9.70 21.25 13.35
C TYR A 441 10.38 22.56 12.91
N PRO A 442 11.63 22.49 12.41
CA PRO A 442 12.44 23.67 12.12
C PRO A 442 11.86 24.54 11.00
N GLU A 443 11.18 23.96 10.00
CA GLU A 443 10.50 24.72 8.94
C GLU A 443 9.35 25.59 9.50
N ALA A 444 8.60 25.07 10.48
CA ALA A 444 7.57 25.85 11.16
C ALA A 444 8.16 26.93 12.07
N MET A 445 9.30 26.66 12.72
CA MET A 445 10.04 27.68 13.48
C MET A 445 10.56 28.81 12.59
N ALA A 446 11.10 28.49 11.41
CA ALA A 446 11.52 29.51 10.44
C ALA A 446 10.33 30.34 9.93
N GLY A 447 9.20 29.68 9.61
CA GLY A 447 7.95 30.36 9.25
C GLY A 447 7.44 31.30 10.36
N LEU A 448 7.46 30.85 11.62
CA LEU A 448 7.12 31.69 12.78
C LEU A 448 8.06 32.89 12.91
N ALA A 449 9.37 32.67 12.76
CA ALA A 449 10.36 33.75 12.84
C ALA A 449 10.11 34.83 11.78
N MET A 450 9.81 34.43 10.54
CA MET A 450 9.51 35.37 9.46
C MET A 450 8.17 36.09 9.68
N ALA A 451 7.15 35.41 10.18
CA ALA A 451 5.89 36.05 10.56
C ALA A 451 6.09 37.09 11.67
N LEU A 452 6.84 36.74 12.73
CA LEU A 452 7.21 37.66 13.82
C LEU A 452 8.02 38.86 13.31
N TYR A 453 8.94 38.64 12.37
CA TYR A 453 9.71 39.71 11.73
C TYR A 453 8.81 40.71 11.00
N LYS A 454 7.88 40.22 10.16
CA LYS A 454 6.92 41.08 9.43
C LYS A 454 5.94 41.77 10.38
N ALA A 455 5.60 41.13 11.52
CA ALA A 455 4.82 41.75 12.60
C ALA A 455 5.63 42.74 13.47
N GLY A 456 6.93 42.91 13.23
CA GLY A 456 7.80 43.86 13.95
C GLY A 456 8.42 43.32 15.25
N ASN A 457 8.16 42.07 15.64
CA ASN A 457 8.79 41.43 16.79
C ASN A 457 10.15 40.83 16.43
N TYR A 458 11.15 41.71 16.27
CA TYR A 458 12.49 41.32 15.83
C TYR A 458 13.24 40.42 16.82
N LEU A 459 13.02 40.59 18.13
CA LEU A 459 13.67 39.78 19.16
C LEU A 459 13.17 38.34 19.13
N GLY A 460 11.85 38.15 19.16
CA GLY A 460 11.24 36.83 19.08
C GLY A 460 11.56 36.12 17.76
N ALA A 461 11.60 36.86 16.65
CA ALA A 461 12.02 36.32 15.35
C ALA A 461 13.45 35.74 15.40
N CYS A 462 14.40 36.49 15.96
CA CYS A 462 15.79 36.06 16.08
C CYS A 462 15.95 34.82 16.99
N GLU A 463 15.30 34.81 18.15
CA GLU A 463 15.34 33.68 19.08
C GLU A 463 14.74 32.40 18.48
N THR A 464 13.62 32.53 17.78
CA THR A 464 12.93 31.40 17.16
C THR A 464 13.75 30.81 16.01
N LEU A 465 14.34 31.66 15.16
CA LEU A 465 15.14 31.18 14.03
C LEU A 465 16.47 30.55 14.47
N LYS A 466 17.07 31.03 15.56
CA LYS A 466 18.24 30.38 16.18
C LYS A 466 17.91 28.96 16.64
N LYS A 467 16.73 28.72 17.21
CA LYS A 467 16.27 27.36 17.54
C LYS A 467 16.12 26.49 16.29
N ALA A 468 15.55 27.01 15.20
CA ALA A 468 15.45 26.28 13.93
C ALA A 468 16.83 25.84 13.40
N ILE A 469 17.81 26.74 13.52
CA ILE A 469 19.21 26.50 13.19
C ILE A 469 19.84 25.43 14.09
N ASP A 470 19.54 25.41 15.38
CA ASP A 470 20.08 24.38 16.29
C ASP A 470 19.64 22.97 15.86
N PHE A 471 18.41 22.83 15.32
CA PHE A 471 17.93 21.57 14.74
C PHE A 471 18.55 21.25 13.38
N GLN A 472 18.73 22.24 12.50
CA GLN A 472 19.31 22.06 11.16
C GLN A 472 20.43 23.07 10.90
N PRO A 473 21.64 22.85 11.46
CA PRO A 473 22.72 23.86 11.44
C PRO A 473 23.31 24.13 10.07
N LYS A 474 23.09 23.22 9.11
CA LYS A 474 23.59 23.27 7.73
C LYS A 474 22.54 23.77 6.73
N ASN A 475 21.36 24.20 7.18
CA ASN A 475 20.35 24.71 6.26
C ASN A 475 20.68 26.16 5.85
N PRO A 476 20.99 26.43 4.57
CA PRO A 476 21.39 27.75 4.09
C PRO A 476 20.25 28.78 4.13
N ASP A 477 19.00 28.34 3.97
CA ASP A 477 17.83 29.23 4.01
C ASP A 477 17.66 29.85 5.41
N PHE A 478 17.83 29.07 6.48
CA PHE A 478 17.70 29.59 7.85
C PHE A 478 18.78 30.61 8.20
N ARG A 479 20.00 30.43 7.69
CA ARG A 479 21.09 31.41 7.83
C ARG A 479 20.75 32.70 7.07
N ARG A 480 20.24 32.57 5.85
CA ARG A 480 19.78 33.72 5.06
C ARG A 480 18.68 34.49 5.80
N ASP A 481 17.66 33.80 6.29
CA ASP A 481 16.54 34.41 7.02
C ASP A 481 17.03 35.12 8.29
N LEU A 482 18.05 34.58 8.98
CA LEU A 482 18.65 35.22 10.16
C LEU A 482 19.42 36.49 9.77
N GLY A 483 20.10 36.45 8.62
CA GLY A 483 20.72 37.63 8.02
C GLY A 483 19.69 38.72 7.69
N ILE A 484 18.53 38.35 7.14
CA ILE A 484 17.41 39.28 6.85
C ILE A 484 16.92 39.92 8.14
N ILE A 485 16.69 39.12 9.19
CA ILE A 485 16.23 39.62 10.49
C ILE A 485 17.27 40.59 11.10
N PHE A 486 18.56 40.26 11.08
CA PHE A 486 19.61 41.17 11.57
C PHE A 486 19.71 42.45 10.76
N ALA A 487 19.58 42.37 9.44
CA ALA A 487 19.59 43.53 8.57
C ALA A 487 18.39 44.46 8.85
N GLY A 488 17.20 43.91 9.08
CA GLY A 488 16.02 44.68 9.49
C GLY A 488 16.19 45.35 10.86
N GLN A 489 16.95 44.74 11.78
CA GLN A 489 17.37 45.36 13.04
C GLN A 489 18.47 46.43 12.88
N GLY A 490 19.01 46.64 11.68
CA GLY A 490 20.15 47.53 11.43
C GLY A 490 21.51 46.94 11.82
N LYS A 491 21.57 45.66 12.21
CA LYS A 491 22.80 44.94 12.58
C LYS A 491 23.51 44.38 11.35
N TYR A 492 23.95 45.26 10.46
CA TYR A 492 24.48 44.85 9.15
C TYR A 492 25.75 43.99 9.24
N LYS A 493 26.58 44.17 10.28
CA LYS A 493 27.78 43.34 10.49
C LYS A 493 27.41 41.87 10.75
N ASP A 494 26.39 41.64 11.59
CA ASP A 494 25.91 40.29 11.91
C ASP A 494 25.22 39.68 10.68
N ALA A 495 24.42 40.47 9.96
CA ALA A 495 23.80 40.05 8.72
C ALA A 495 24.82 39.57 7.66
N ILE A 496 25.93 40.30 7.49
CA ILE A 496 27.03 39.92 6.59
C ILE A 496 27.61 38.55 6.96
N VAL A 497 27.76 38.25 8.25
CA VAL A 497 28.29 36.96 8.71
C VAL A 497 27.33 35.83 8.32
N GLU A 498 26.04 35.98 8.62
CA GLU A 498 25.03 34.95 8.34
C GLU A 498 24.82 34.74 6.84
N PHE A 499 24.77 35.82 6.04
CA PHE A 499 24.65 35.69 4.58
C PHE A 499 25.88 35.02 3.96
N LYS A 500 27.08 35.33 4.44
CA LYS A 500 28.30 34.67 3.98
C LYS A 500 28.27 33.18 4.32
N GLU A 501 27.79 32.83 5.50
CA GLU A 501 27.65 31.43 5.90
C GLU A 501 26.59 30.70 5.06
N ALA A 502 25.46 31.33 4.76
CA ALA A 502 24.46 30.81 3.84
C ALA A 502 25.04 30.50 2.45
N ILE A 503 25.87 31.41 1.91
CA ILE A 503 26.58 31.21 0.63
C ILE A 503 27.55 30.02 0.71
N ASN A 504 28.35 29.93 1.78
CA ASN A 504 29.31 28.83 1.96
C ASN A 504 28.61 27.46 2.00
N GLN A 505 27.49 27.35 2.73
CA GLN A 505 26.72 26.12 2.84
C GLN A 505 26.02 25.74 1.52
N ASN A 506 25.55 26.73 0.76
CA ASN A 506 24.99 26.51 -0.58
C ASN A 506 26.04 25.98 -1.57
N ALA A 507 27.25 26.54 -1.57
CA ALA A 507 28.33 26.15 -2.48
C ALA A 507 28.81 24.70 -2.31
N ILE A 508 28.54 24.07 -1.15
CA ILE A 508 28.88 22.67 -0.88
C ILE A 508 27.82 21.70 -1.44
N ASN A 509 26.55 22.13 -1.51
CA ASN A 509 25.42 21.23 -1.72
C ASN A 509 24.71 21.40 -3.08
N SER A 510 24.86 22.55 -3.76
CA SER A 510 24.13 22.91 -5.00
C SER A 510 24.85 23.97 -5.84
N MET A 511 24.29 24.27 -7.03
CA MET A 511 24.70 25.44 -7.82
C MET A 511 24.51 26.73 -6.99
N PRO A 512 25.40 27.73 -7.08
CA PRO A 512 25.32 28.94 -6.24
C PRO A 512 24.01 29.71 -6.44
N ASP A 513 23.31 30.04 -5.35
CA ASP A 513 22.02 30.76 -5.35
C ASP A 513 22.23 32.28 -5.56
N PRO A 514 21.82 32.87 -6.71
CA PRO A 514 21.98 34.30 -6.98
C PRO A 514 21.25 35.20 -5.96
N VAL A 515 20.19 34.71 -5.33
CA VAL A 515 19.43 35.47 -4.32
C VAL A 515 20.24 35.63 -3.04
N ALA A 516 21.01 34.60 -2.63
CA ALA A 516 21.89 34.68 -1.47
C ALA A 516 23.01 35.72 -1.65
N TYR A 517 23.63 35.77 -2.83
CA TYR A 517 24.64 36.79 -3.18
C TYR A 517 24.04 38.19 -3.20
N THR A 518 22.81 38.34 -3.67
CA THR A 518 22.08 39.60 -3.67
C THR A 518 21.90 40.15 -2.25
N HIS A 519 21.39 39.33 -1.32
CA HIS A 519 21.24 39.72 0.09
C HIS A 519 22.58 40.08 0.75
N TYR A 520 23.63 39.30 0.49
CA TYR A 520 24.97 39.56 1.00
C TYR A 520 25.54 40.90 0.50
N ALA A 521 25.43 41.16 -0.80
CA ALA A 521 25.91 42.39 -1.40
C ALA A 521 25.20 43.63 -0.85
N PHE A 522 23.89 43.50 -0.64
CA PHE A 522 23.07 44.55 -0.05
C PHE A 522 23.44 44.81 1.41
N ALA A 523 23.69 43.78 2.21
CA ALA A 523 24.19 43.95 3.57
C ALA A 523 25.58 44.62 3.59
N LEU A 524 26.45 44.31 2.62
CA LEU A 524 27.74 44.98 2.44
C LEU A 524 27.57 46.47 2.10
N LEU A 525 26.63 46.84 1.22
CA LEU A 525 26.32 48.24 0.93
C LEU A 525 25.84 48.99 2.18
N ALA A 526 24.90 48.39 2.92
CA ALA A 526 24.39 48.97 4.16
C ALA A 526 25.48 49.16 5.24
N ASN A 527 26.52 48.32 5.20
CA ASN A 527 27.70 48.42 6.06
C ASN A 527 28.86 49.24 5.43
N ASN A 528 28.59 50.07 4.41
CA ASN A 528 29.56 50.92 3.72
C ASN A 528 30.74 50.18 3.03
N GLN A 529 30.60 48.90 2.71
CA GLN A 529 31.62 48.09 2.01
C GLN A 529 31.40 48.06 0.49
N LYS A 530 31.30 49.25 -0.13
CA LYS A 530 30.89 49.42 -1.55
C LYS A 530 31.67 48.54 -2.53
N LYS A 531 33.01 48.54 -2.47
CA LYS A 531 33.84 47.77 -3.42
C LYS A 531 33.56 46.26 -3.40
N LYS A 532 33.32 45.69 -2.21
CA LYS A 532 32.98 44.27 -2.08
C LYS A 532 31.55 44.01 -2.55
N ALA A 533 30.61 44.89 -2.21
CA ALA A 533 29.25 44.74 -2.71
C ALA A 533 29.19 44.73 -4.25
N GLU A 534 29.97 45.60 -4.91
CA GLU A 534 30.04 45.65 -6.38
C GLU A 534 30.52 44.34 -7.01
N SER A 535 31.45 43.61 -6.38
CA SER A 535 31.88 42.30 -6.88
C SER A 535 30.79 41.25 -6.71
N GLU A 536 30.10 41.23 -5.56
CA GLU A 536 29.04 40.26 -5.28
C GLU A 536 27.79 40.48 -6.15
N ILE A 537 27.43 41.74 -6.45
CA ILE A 537 26.31 42.05 -7.35
C ILE A 537 26.58 41.55 -8.77
N LYS A 538 27.81 41.77 -9.29
CA LYS A 538 28.19 41.25 -10.61
C LYS A 538 28.09 39.73 -10.66
N LEU A 539 28.53 39.05 -9.61
CA LEU A 539 28.43 37.61 -9.50
C LEU A 539 26.96 37.14 -9.46
N ALA A 540 26.09 37.82 -8.71
CA ALA A 540 24.66 37.52 -8.66
C ALA A 540 24.00 37.65 -10.05
N VAL A 541 24.31 38.71 -10.79
CA VAL A 541 23.83 38.92 -12.18
C VAL A 541 24.28 37.80 -13.11
N GLU A 542 25.56 37.41 -13.06
CA GLU A 542 26.08 36.30 -13.87
C GLU A 542 25.37 34.98 -13.54
N LEU A 543 25.09 34.74 -12.25
CA LEU A 543 24.38 33.54 -11.79
C LEU A 543 22.92 33.53 -12.26
N PHE A 544 22.19 34.65 -12.16
CA PHE A 544 20.83 34.78 -12.70
C PHE A 544 20.79 34.46 -14.20
N ARG A 545 21.72 35.01 -14.98
CA ARG A 545 21.83 34.71 -16.43
C ARG A 545 22.13 33.24 -16.69
N LYS A 546 23.05 32.64 -15.96
CA LYS A 546 23.37 31.20 -16.09
C LYS A 546 22.17 30.30 -15.78
N GLN A 547 21.27 30.75 -14.91
CA GLN A 547 20.03 30.05 -14.57
C GLN A 547 18.86 30.40 -15.51
N GLY A 548 19.09 31.18 -16.57
CA GLY A 548 18.05 31.59 -17.52
C GLY A 548 17.10 32.67 -17.00
N MET A 549 17.37 33.25 -15.83
CA MET A 549 16.57 34.29 -15.20
C MET A 549 16.99 35.68 -15.70
N ASN A 550 16.86 35.92 -17.01
CA ASN A 550 17.35 37.15 -17.64
C ASN A 550 16.64 38.40 -17.09
N ASP A 551 15.34 38.36 -16.86
CA ASP A 551 14.59 39.48 -16.29
C ASP A 551 15.11 39.88 -14.90
N ALA A 552 15.42 38.90 -14.05
CA ALA A 552 15.99 39.14 -12.73
C ALA A 552 17.42 39.71 -12.82
N ALA A 553 18.21 39.22 -13.79
CA ALA A 553 19.55 39.76 -14.05
C ALA A 553 19.49 41.23 -14.50
N GLU A 554 18.58 41.57 -15.41
CA GLU A 554 18.38 42.94 -15.89
C GLU A 554 17.90 43.88 -14.77
N GLN A 555 16.95 43.43 -13.94
CA GLN A 555 16.50 44.20 -12.77
C GLN A 555 17.65 44.46 -11.79
N MET A 556 18.49 43.45 -11.55
CA MET A 556 19.63 43.57 -10.65
C MET A 556 20.72 44.50 -11.22
N GLU A 557 20.98 44.46 -12.53
CA GLU A 557 21.88 45.40 -13.21
C GLU A 557 21.35 46.83 -13.17
N TYR A 558 20.05 47.03 -13.41
CA TYR A 558 19.42 48.33 -13.30
C TYR A 558 19.56 48.89 -11.88
N LEU A 559 19.25 48.07 -10.88
CA LEU A 559 19.42 48.44 -9.48
C LEU A 559 20.88 48.80 -9.20
N PHE A 560 21.84 48.02 -9.71
CA PHE A 560 23.27 48.27 -9.58
C PHE A 560 23.73 49.62 -10.16
N GLU A 561 23.16 50.05 -11.27
CA GLU A 561 23.44 51.35 -11.87
C GLU A 561 22.81 52.51 -11.10
N GLN A 562 21.62 52.32 -10.52
CA GLN A 562 21.00 53.31 -9.61
C GLN A 562 21.84 53.51 -8.36
N ILE A 563 22.24 52.37 -7.78
CA ILE A 563 23.23 52.20 -6.73
C ILE A 563 24.43 53.11 -7.01
N LYS A 564 25.19 52.91 -8.09
CA LYS A 564 26.39 53.71 -8.39
C LYS A 564 26.18 55.23 -8.40
N LYS A 565 24.97 55.69 -8.74
CA LYS A 565 24.61 57.10 -8.91
C LYS A 565 24.15 57.77 -7.60
N GLU A 566 23.57 57.04 -6.66
CA GLU A 566 23.09 57.60 -5.39
C GLU A 566 24.19 57.64 -4.31
N SER A 567 24.24 58.73 -3.55
CA SER A 567 25.09 58.90 -2.37
C SER A 567 24.45 58.36 -1.08
N SER A 568 23.17 57.92 -1.13
CA SER A 568 22.34 57.53 0.03
C SER A 568 21.74 56.12 -0.13
N TRP A 569 22.54 55.12 0.19
CA TRP A 569 22.29 53.69 -0.06
C TRP A 569 21.28 53.00 0.87
N GLY A 570 21.13 53.51 2.10
CA GLY A 570 20.38 52.85 3.16
C GLY A 570 18.87 52.75 2.90
N ASN A 571 18.31 53.66 2.10
CA ASN A 571 16.87 53.69 1.82
C ASN A 571 16.46 52.67 0.74
N LEU A 572 17.30 52.45 -0.29
CA LEU A 572 17.12 51.40 -1.29
C LEU A 572 17.23 50.01 -0.65
N PHE A 573 18.20 49.83 0.25
CA PHE A 573 18.39 48.58 0.99
C PHE A 573 17.17 48.20 1.84
N LYS A 574 16.63 49.15 2.62
CA LYS A 574 15.43 48.93 3.44
C LYS A 574 14.21 48.57 2.59
N ARG A 575 14.06 49.16 1.41
CA ARG A 575 12.97 48.83 0.48
C ARG A 575 13.12 47.43 -0.11
N PHE A 576 14.34 47.02 -0.46
CA PHE A 576 14.59 45.68 -0.99
C PHE A 576 14.30 44.61 0.07
N ILE A 577 14.87 44.73 1.27
CA ILE A 577 14.65 43.78 2.38
C ILE A 577 13.19 43.75 2.88
N ALA A 578 12.44 44.85 2.74
CA ALA A 578 11.03 44.85 3.08
C ALA A 578 10.19 44.02 2.08
N ASN A 579 10.62 43.96 0.82
CA ASN A 579 9.85 43.38 -0.29
C ASN A 579 10.33 41.99 -0.74
N THR A 580 11.54 41.59 -0.35
CA THR A 580 12.02 40.19 -0.40
C THR A 580 11.69 39.47 0.90
#